data_AF-X0TEM7-F1
#
_entry.id   AF-X0TEM7-F1
#
_cell.length_a   1.000
_cell.length_b   1.000
_cell.length_c   1.000
_cell.angle_alpha   90.00
_cell.angle_beta   90.00
_cell.angle_gamma   90.00
#
_symmetry.space_group_name_H-M   'P 1'
#
loop_
_entity.id
_entity.type
_entity.pdbx_description
1 polymer ?
#
loop_
_entity_poly.entity_id
_entity_poly.type
_entity_poly.pdbx_seq_one_letter_code
_entity_poly.pdbx_strand_id
1 'polypeptide(L)' 'GVPGRHEINGTQELNYRAIATAIADLKYDGYFAHEFMPTRPDPFVSFAEAVEICRV' A
#
# COMPACT_ATOMS: atom_id res chain seq x y z
N GLY A 1 4.50 5.53 -3.53
CA GLY A 1 5.32 5.24 -4.70
C GLY A 1 5.30 6.39 -5.66
N VAL A 2 6.35 6.45 -6.49
CA VAL A 2 6.57 7.08 -7.82
C VAL A 2 7.99 6.65 -8.26
N PRO A 3 8.37 6.65 -9.56
CA PRO A 3 7.58 6.54 -10.80
C PRO A 3 7.16 5.10 -11.13
N GLY A 4 6.04 4.92 -11.85
CA GLY A 4 5.50 3.63 -12.30
C GLY A 4 4.24 3.17 -11.56
N ARG A 5 4.07 3.60 -10.30
CA ARG A 5 2.91 3.23 -9.44
C ARG A 5 2.70 1.72 -9.39
N HIS A 6 3.76 1.02 -9.00
CA HIS A 6 3.78 -0.44 -8.89
C HIS A 6 3.61 -0.88 -7.42
N GLU A 7 4.18 -2.01 -7.04
CA GLU A 7 4.09 -2.56 -5.69
C GLU A 7 4.44 -1.51 -4.61
N ILE A 8 3.60 -1.44 -3.57
CA ILE A 8 3.73 -0.46 -2.47
C ILE A 8 4.64 -0.91 -1.32
N ASN A 9 5.48 -1.89 -1.58
CA ASN A 9 6.45 -2.39 -0.63
C ASN A 9 7.56 -1.35 -0.35
N GLY A 10 8.51 -1.70 0.50
CA GLY A 10 9.58 -0.81 0.95
C GLY A 10 10.57 -0.35 -0.15
N THR A 11 10.38 -0.73 -1.41
CA THR A 11 11.22 -0.25 -2.53
C THR A 11 10.78 1.11 -3.08
N GLN A 12 9.61 1.59 -2.67
CA GLN A 12 9.06 2.87 -3.10
C GLN A 12 9.55 4.02 -2.23
N GLU A 13 9.55 5.23 -2.79
CA GLU A 13 9.86 6.46 -2.03
C GLU A 13 8.91 6.67 -0.84
N LEU A 14 7.63 6.33 -1.01
CA LEU A 14 6.65 6.42 0.07
C LEU A 14 6.65 5.12 0.88
N ASN A 15 6.74 5.24 2.19
CA ASN A 15 6.52 4.14 3.12
C ASN A 15 5.04 4.02 3.47
N TYR A 16 4.33 3.10 2.79
CA TYR A 16 2.89 2.93 2.97
C TYR A 16 2.50 2.34 4.33
N ARG A 17 3.37 1.57 5.00
CA ARG A 17 3.08 1.09 6.36
C ARG A 17 3.05 2.27 7.34
N ALA A 18 4.00 3.19 7.22
CA ALA A 18 4.02 4.40 8.06
C ALA A 18 2.81 5.29 7.79
N ILE A 19 2.43 5.46 6.52
CA ILE A 19 1.22 6.23 6.13
C ILE A 19 -0.04 5.59 6.70
N ALA A 20 -0.22 4.27 6.53
CA ALA A 20 -1.37 3.55 7.06
C ALA A 20 -1.44 3.66 8.59
N THR A 21 -0.31 3.52 9.28
CA THR A 21 -0.22 3.68 10.74
C THR A 21 -0.68 5.07 11.17
N ALA A 22 -0.18 6.12 10.52
CA ALA A 22 -0.56 7.49 10.82
C ALA A 22 -2.06 7.75 10.62
N ILE A 23 -2.69 7.15 9.60
CA ILE A 23 -4.14 7.24 9.38
C ILE A 23 -4.91 6.51 10.49
N ALA A 24 -4.46 5.31 10.87
CA ALA A 24 -5.08 4.53 11.94
C ALA A 24 -5.00 5.24 13.30
N ASP A 25 -3.87 5.90 13.61
CA ASP A 25 -3.66 6.68 14.84
C ASP A 25 -4.66 7.84 14.98
N LEU A 26 -5.16 8.37 13.87
CA LEU A 26 -6.21 9.39 13.85
C LEU A 26 -7.61 8.83 14.16
N LYS A 27 -7.74 7.51 14.35
CA LYS A 27 -9.02 6.79 14.51
C LYS A 27 -9.97 7.05 13.34
N TYR A 28 -9.42 7.20 12.13
CA TYR A 28 -10.21 7.35 10.92
C TYR A 28 -11.01 6.06 10.65
N ASP A 29 -12.33 6.17 10.51
CA ASP A 29 -13.26 5.05 10.33
C ASP A 29 -13.83 4.95 8.90
N GLY A 30 -13.37 5.82 8.00
CA GLY A 30 -13.75 5.82 6.60
C GLY A 30 -12.92 4.84 5.76
N TYR A 31 -12.91 5.08 4.45
CA TYR A 31 -12.25 4.20 3.50
C TYR A 31 -10.85 4.70 3.15
N PHE A 32 -9.87 3.80 3.19
CA PHE A 32 -8.53 4.03 2.67
C PHE A 32 -8.34 3.22 1.38
N ALA A 33 -8.09 3.92 0.28
CA ALA A 33 -7.87 3.30 -1.02
C ALA A 33 -6.46 3.61 -1.52
N HIS A 34 -5.86 2.62 -2.17
CA HIS A 34 -4.60 2.80 -2.88
C HIS A 34 -4.69 2.24 -4.30
N GLU A 35 -4.38 3.08 -5.29
CA GLU A 35 -4.38 2.72 -6.71
C GLU A 35 -2.95 2.46 -7.19
N PHE A 36 -2.71 1.26 -7.71
CA PHE A 36 -1.44 0.85 -8.28
C PHE A 36 -1.62 -0.25 -9.34
N MET A 37 -0.61 -0.41 -10.19
CA MET A 37 -0.56 -1.44 -11.23
C MET A 37 0.57 -2.42 -10.92
N PRO A 38 0.26 -3.68 -10.53
CA PRO A 38 1.29 -4.66 -10.20
C PRO A 38 2.14 -5.04 -11.42
N THR A 39 3.41 -5.37 -11.16
CA THR A 39 4.38 -5.78 -12.19
C THR A 39 4.74 -7.26 -12.14
N ARG A 40 4.38 -7.95 -11.05
CA ARG A 40 4.61 -9.39 -10.91
C ARG A 40 3.77 -10.20 -11.91
N PRO A 41 4.27 -11.38 -12.38
CA PRO A 41 3.49 -12.26 -13.26
C PRO A 41 2.15 -12.70 -12.66
N ASP A 42 2.11 -12.93 -11.35
CA ASP A 42 0.88 -13.13 -10.59
C ASP A 42 0.50 -11.85 -9.83
N PRO A 43 -0.52 -11.11 -10.28
CA PRO A 43 -0.92 -9.85 -9.64
C PRO A 43 -1.55 -10.06 -8.26
N PHE A 44 -2.10 -11.24 -7.96
CA PHE A 44 -2.75 -11.49 -6.66
C PHE A 44 -1.76 -11.48 -5.50
N VAL A 45 -0.50 -11.85 -5.75
CA VAL A 45 0.56 -11.75 -4.75
C VAL A 45 0.81 -10.28 -4.38
N SER A 46 0.84 -9.38 -5.36
CA SER A 46 1.01 -7.94 -5.11
C SER A 46 -0.21 -7.32 -4.42
N PHE A 47 -1.43 -7.76 -4.74
CA PHE A 47 -2.64 -7.31 -4.05
C PHE A 47 -2.68 -7.75 -2.59
N ALA A 48 -2.36 -9.02 -2.31
CA ALA A 48 -2.29 -9.53 -0.94
C ALA A 48 -1.25 -8.78 -0.11
N GLU A 49 -0.04 -8.57 -0.67
CA GLU A 49 1.00 -7.79 -0.02
C GLU A 49 0.56 -6.34 0.27
N ALA A 50 -0.13 -5.68 -0.66
CA ALA A 50 -0.64 -4.33 -0.47
C ALA A 50 -1.65 -4.24 0.69
N VAL A 51 -2.56 -5.21 0.82
CA VAL A 51 -3.49 -5.28 1.95
C VAL A 51 -2.76 -5.48 3.27
N GLU A 52 -1.79 -6.40 3.32
CA GLU A 52 -1.01 -6.67 4.53
C GLU A 52 -0.17 -5.47 4.98
N ILE A 53 0.37 -4.69 4.05
CA ILE A 53 1.08 -3.44 4.35
C ILE A 53 0.15 -2.41 5.02
N CYS A 54 -1.07 -2.31 4.52
CA CYS A 54 -2.07 -1.33 4.97
C CYS A 54 -2.87 -1.81 6.20
N ARG A 55 -2.77 -3.10 6.56
CA ARG A 55 -3.35 -3.66 7.79
C ARG A 55 -2.43 -3.34 8.97
N VAL A 56 -2.80 -2.32 9.73
CA VAL A 56 -2.09 -1.79 10.92
C VAL A 56 -3.02 -1.72 12.12
#